data_AF-A0A3N2M9C6-F1
#
_entry.id   AF-A0A3N2M9C6-F1
#
_cell.length_a   1.000
_cell.length_b   1.000
_cell.length_c   1.000
_cell.angle_alpha   90.00
_cell.angle_beta   90.00
_cell.angle_gamma   90.00
#
_symmetry.space_group_name_H-M   'P 1'
#
loop_
_entity.id
_entity.type
_entity.pdbx_description
1 polymer ?
#
loop_
_entity_poly.entity_id
_entity_poly.type
_entity_poly.pdbx_seq_one_letter_code
_entity_poly.pdbx_strand_id
1 'polypeptide(L)'
;MSEVTKNKYTLETLLPLNVSYDRDRILIQQDVDMVNILVEVIEGSRSNLIPKVGDRMHHVDRDGDFYRYALLENFLADKMLVCLAQYVPFVSISDPDIWLSVSGGPFTSIDPTEMKFIGWEDGVFSAWEHCGPCANGSVRFMAKVAKWEYIAPEPLYGDFTTETWRKLYIRINENPESRYRYVANGTAFRDDADFDRFKKNYEATVFNHSESMLVIWCFRERHISTFYRIELQPITY
;
A
#
# COMPACT_ATOMS: atom_id res chain seq x y z
N MET A 1 5.19 19.49 -13.71
CA MET A 1 6.53 19.19 -13.16
C MET A 1 6.47 19.42 -11.66
N SER A 2 6.94 18.47 -10.85
CA SER A 2 7.21 18.73 -9.44
C SER A 2 8.40 19.68 -9.32
N GLU A 3 8.38 20.58 -8.33
CA GLU A 3 9.57 21.34 -7.95
C GLU A 3 10.64 20.37 -7.44
N VAL A 4 11.88 20.53 -7.91
CA VAL A 4 13.01 19.71 -7.46
C VAL A 4 13.49 20.21 -6.11
N THR A 5 13.38 19.38 -5.07
CA THR A 5 13.90 19.73 -3.75
C THR A 5 15.38 19.36 -3.67
N LYS A 6 16.26 20.37 -3.57
CA LYS A 6 17.67 20.16 -3.28
C LYS A 6 17.91 20.16 -1.78
N ASN A 7 18.83 19.32 -1.31
CA ASN A 7 19.21 19.24 0.11
C ASN A 7 18.00 19.11 1.05
N LYS A 8 17.03 18.26 0.70
CA LYS A 8 15.79 18.05 1.46
C LYS A 8 16.06 17.62 2.91
N TYR A 9 17.13 16.86 3.12
CA TYR A 9 17.50 16.30 4.40
C TYR A 9 18.81 16.90 4.94
N THR A 10 18.81 17.12 6.25
CA THR A 10 19.99 17.21 7.14
C THR A 10 20.01 15.99 8.07
N LEU A 11 21.11 15.78 8.81
CA LEU A 11 21.19 14.76 9.86
C LEU A 11 19.99 14.83 10.82
N GLU A 12 19.67 16.03 11.29
CA GLU A 12 18.56 16.28 12.23
C GLU A 12 17.20 15.86 11.67
N THR A 13 16.95 16.13 10.38
CA THR A 13 15.66 15.79 9.74
C THR A 13 15.56 14.34 9.28
N LEU A 14 16.70 13.68 9.05
CA LEU A 14 16.75 12.29 8.59
C LEU A 14 16.75 11.29 9.75
N LEU A 15 17.29 11.70 10.92
CA LEU A 15 17.36 10.88 12.13
C LEU A 15 16.00 10.32 12.61
N PRO A 16 14.89 11.09 12.64
CA PRO A 16 13.59 10.57 13.08
C PRO A 16 13.06 9.41 12.24
N LEU A 17 13.48 9.31 10.97
CA LEU A 17 13.10 8.21 10.08
C LEU A 17 14.00 6.97 10.26
N ASN A 18 15.12 7.13 10.98
CA ASN A 18 16.26 6.21 10.99
C ASN A 18 16.78 5.91 12.40
N VAL A 19 15.98 6.10 13.45
CA VAL A 19 16.38 5.88 14.86
C VAL A 19 16.99 4.49 15.11
N SER A 20 16.48 3.45 14.44
CA SER A 20 17.04 2.10 14.55
C SER A 20 18.39 2.00 13.85
N TYR A 21 18.53 2.57 12.66
CA TYR A 21 19.79 2.57 11.91
C TYR A 21 20.88 3.32 12.66
N ASP A 22 20.57 4.53 13.15
CA ASP A 22 21.49 5.38 13.90
C ASP A 22 22.03 4.70 15.16
N ARG A 23 21.17 3.97 15.89
CA ARG A 23 21.59 3.21 17.08
C ARG A 23 22.70 2.20 16.78
N ASP A 24 22.61 1.52 15.66
CA ASP A 24 23.49 0.38 15.36
C ASP A 24 24.69 0.80 14.49
N ARG A 25 24.50 1.80 13.62
CA ARG A 25 25.44 2.18 12.55
C ARG A 25 25.91 3.62 12.60
N ILE A 26 25.22 4.47 13.36
CA ILE A 26 25.42 5.92 13.44
C ILE A 26 25.11 6.57 12.10
N LEU A 27 24.11 7.46 12.08
CA LEU A 27 23.77 8.24 10.90
C LEU A 27 24.84 9.31 10.67
N ILE A 28 25.48 9.29 9.49
CA ILE A 28 26.57 10.21 9.14
C ILE A 28 26.20 11.09 7.95
N GLN A 29 27.02 12.12 7.70
CA GLN A 29 26.77 13.07 6.61
C GLN A 29 26.72 12.38 5.24
N GLN A 30 27.47 11.29 5.06
CA GLN A 30 27.43 10.48 3.84
C GLN A 30 26.00 9.96 3.55
N ASP A 31 25.31 9.47 4.59
CA ASP A 31 23.90 9.05 4.56
C ASP A 31 22.95 10.15 4.11
N VAL A 32 23.22 11.37 4.53
CA VAL A 32 22.44 12.54 4.13
C VAL A 32 22.70 12.90 2.67
N ASP A 33 23.96 12.90 2.23
CA ASP A 33 24.36 13.27 0.87
C ASP A 33 23.78 12.27 -0.15
N MET A 34 23.87 10.98 0.15
CA MET A 34 23.31 9.90 -0.67
C MET A 34 21.79 9.99 -0.78
N VAL A 35 21.09 10.20 0.35
CA VAL A 35 19.63 10.40 0.34
C VAL A 35 19.24 11.63 -0.48
N ASN A 36 19.95 12.75 -0.34
CA ASN A 36 19.62 13.97 -1.08
C ASN A 36 19.80 13.80 -2.59
N ILE A 37 20.86 13.11 -3.03
CA ILE A 37 21.03 12.78 -4.45
C ILE A 37 19.84 11.94 -4.96
N LEU A 38 19.44 10.91 -4.21
CA LEU A 38 18.30 10.08 -4.60
C LEU A 38 17.00 10.87 -4.65
N VAL A 39 16.75 11.76 -3.68
CA VAL A 39 15.58 12.65 -3.67
C VAL A 39 15.58 13.54 -4.92
N GLU A 40 16.71 14.14 -5.28
CA GLU A 40 16.82 15.00 -6.47
C GLU A 40 16.49 14.22 -7.76
N VAL A 41 17.01 12.99 -7.90
CA VAL A 41 16.72 12.13 -9.07
C VAL A 41 15.25 11.69 -9.10
N ILE A 42 14.69 11.28 -7.95
CA ILE A 42 13.30 10.84 -7.86
C ILE A 42 12.37 12.03 -8.16
N GLU A 43 12.47 13.12 -7.41
CA GLU A 43 11.56 14.26 -7.53
C GLU A 43 11.72 14.99 -8.88
N GLY A 44 12.92 14.99 -9.46
CA GLY A 44 13.20 15.57 -10.78
C GLY A 44 12.69 14.77 -11.97
N SER A 45 12.50 13.46 -11.82
CA SER A 45 12.00 12.57 -12.90
C SER A 45 10.47 12.45 -12.96
N ARG A 46 9.74 12.96 -11.95
CA ARG A 46 8.29 12.73 -11.86
C ARG A 46 7.50 13.48 -12.93
N SER A 47 6.38 12.88 -13.33
CA SER A 47 5.47 13.42 -14.34
C SER A 47 4.02 13.24 -13.91
N ASN A 48 3.16 14.19 -14.29
CA ASN A 48 1.71 14.06 -14.18
C ASN A 48 1.06 13.57 -15.49
N LEU A 49 1.87 13.27 -16.51
CA LEU A 49 1.42 12.80 -17.83
C LEU A 49 1.80 11.34 -18.08
N ILE A 50 2.94 10.89 -17.54
CA ILE A 50 3.50 9.57 -17.80
C ILE A 50 3.81 8.93 -16.45
N PRO A 51 3.20 7.78 -16.10
CA PRO A 51 3.54 7.05 -14.89
C PRO A 51 5.00 6.60 -14.90
N LYS A 52 5.67 6.71 -13.74
CA LYS A 52 7.09 6.39 -13.59
C LYS A 52 7.30 5.33 -12.52
N VAL A 53 8.39 4.57 -12.66
CA VAL A 53 8.87 3.66 -11.61
C VAL A 53 9.05 4.45 -10.30
N GLY A 54 8.56 3.90 -9.21
CA GLY A 54 8.55 4.53 -7.89
C GLY A 54 7.35 5.44 -7.62
N ASP A 55 6.41 5.61 -8.54
CA ASP A 55 5.14 6.29 -8.27
C ASP A 55 4.21 5.42 -7.39
N ARG A 56 3.13 6.03 -6.89
CA ARG A 56 2.12 5.36 -6.06
C ARG A 56 0.78 5.32 -6.79
N MET A 57 -0.07 4.37 -6.43
CA MET A 57 -1.36 4.20 -7.07
C MET A 57 -2.45 3.76 -6.08
N HIS A 58 -3.63 4.36 -6.22
CA HIS A 58 -4.88 3.79 -5.76
C HIS A 58 -5.31 2.73 -6.75
N HIS A 59 -5.35 1.47 -6.30
CA HIS A 59 -5.78 0.35 -7.12
C HIS A 59 -7.06 -0.24 -6.56
N VAL A 60 -8.05 -0.47 -7.43
CA VAL A 60 -9.19 -1.34 -7.13
C VAL A 60 -9.16 -2.48 -8.15
N ASP A 61 -9.08 -3.71 -7.67
CA ASP A 61 -9.17 -4.87 -8.54
C ASP A 61 -10.63 -5.24 -8.87
N ARG A 62 -10.82 -6.23 -9.76
CA ARG A 62 -12.17 -6.68 -10.17
C ARG A 62 -12.98 -7.27 -9.02
N ASP A 63 -12.28 -7.76 -8.01
CA ASP A 63 -12.84 -8.33 -6.80
C ASP A 63 -13.24 -7.24 -5.78
N GLY A 64 -13.01 -5.96 -6.10
CA GLY A 64 -13.31 -4.81 -5.23
C GLY A 64 -12.27 -4.61 -4.13
N ASP A 65 -11.14 -5.32 -4.15
CA ASP A 65 -10.08 -5.12 -3.16
C ASP A 65 -9.31 -3.83 -3.48
N PHE A 66 -9.30 -2.91 -2.51
CA PHE A 66 -8.67 -1.60 -2.61
C PHE A 66 -7.29 -1.58 -1.98
N TYR A 67 -6.31 -1.11 -2.76
CA TYR A 67 -4.93 -0.93 -2.34
C TYR A 67 -4.57 0.55 -2.42
N ARG A 68 -4.36 1.15 -1.24
CA ARG A 68 -4.15 2.60 -1.09
C ARG A 68 -2.81 3.09 -1.63
N TYR A 69 -1.79 2.25 -1.66
CA TYR A 69 -0.42 2.69 -1.90
C TYR A 69 0.32 1.79 -2.88
N ALA A 70 -0.37 1.13 -3.81
CA ALA A 70 0.25 0.23 -4.78
C ALA A 70 1.47 0.91 -5.47
N LEU A 71 2.56 0.17 -5.61
CA LEU A 71 3.84 0.68 -6.11
C LEU A 71 4.01 0.34 -7.58
N LEU A 72 4.30 1.36 -8.40
CA LEU A 72 4.75 1.19 -9.78
C LEU A 72 6.20 0.72 -9.75
N GLU A 73 6.42 -0.55 -10.04
CA GLU A 73 7.65 -1.28 -9.73
C GLU A 73 8.66 -1.24 -10.86
N ASN A 74 8.23 -1.60 -12.08
CA ASN A 74 9.11 -1.68 -13.24
C ASN A 74 8.28 -1.63 -14.53
N PHE A 75 8.95 -1.50 -15.67
CA PHE A 75 8.35 -1.72 -16.98
C PHE A 75 8.77 -3.07 -17.53
N LEU A 76 7.79 -3.84 -18.02
CA LEU A 76 8.04 -5.06 -18.78
C LEU A 76 7.31 -4.97 -20.12
N ALA A 77 8.10 -4.92 -21.20
CA ALA A 77 7.61 -4.52 -22.52
C ALA A 77 6.91 -3.16 -22.44
N ASP A 78 5.59 -3.12 -22.65
CA ASP A 78 4.79 -1.89 -22.67
C ASP A 78 3.85 -1.77 -21.46
N LYS A 79 3.95 -2.70 -20.49
CA LYS A 79 3.12 -2.69 -19.29
C LYS A 79 3.90 -2.23 -18.07
N MET A 80 3.23 -1.48 -17.22
CA MET A 80 3.72 -1.15 -15.89
C MET A 80 3.45 -2.34 -14.95
N LEU A 81 4.51 -2.91 -14.39
CA LEU A 81 4.43 -3.86 -13.29
C LEU A 81 4.10 -3.11 -12.00
N VAL A 82 3.16 -3.65 -11.24
CA VAL A 82 2.64 -3.01 -10.03
C VAL A 82 2.62 -4.02 -8.88
N CYS A 83 3.20 -3.63 -7.75
CA CYS A 83 3.07 -4.34 -6.49
C CYS A 83 1.93 -3.73 -5.66
N LEU A 84 0.84 -4.46 -5.46
CA LEU A 84 -0.38 -3.92 -4.84
C LEU A 84 -0.24 -3.66 -3.33
N ALA A 85 0.47 -4.53 -2.60
CA ALA A 85 0.86 -4.27 -1.20
C ALA A 85 2.36 -4.48 -1.01
N GLN A 86 3.10 -3.41 -1.26
CA GLN A 86 4.56 -3.34 -1.14
C GLN A 86 5.01 -3.24 0.33
N TYR A 87 6.18 -3.81 0.60
CA TYR A 87 7.04 -3.31 1.66
C TYR A 87 7.79 -2.05 1.18
N VAL A 88 8.50 -1.38 2.09
CA VAL A 88 9.31 -0.20 1.70
C VAL A 88 10.34 -0.64 0.64
N PRO A 89 10.26 -0.10 -0.59
CA PRO A 89 11.13 -0.55 -1.68
C PRO A 89 12.55 -0.04 -1.49
N PHE A 90 13.51 -0.86 -1.89
CA PHE A 90 14.90 -0.45 -2.00
C PHE A 90 15.12 0.28 -3.32
N VAL A 91 15.81 1.42 -3.28
CA VAL A 91 16.05 2.27 -4.45
C VAL A 91 17.54 2.51 -4.66
N SER A 92 17.93 2.61 -5.91
CA SER A 92 19.23 3.12 -6.32
C SER A 92 19.10 3.78 -7.71
N ILE A 93 20.11 4.56 -8.09
CA ILE A 93 20.12 5.32 -9.34
C ILE A 93 20.30 4.35 -10.50
N SER A 94 19.53 4.52 -11.57
CA SER A 94 19.69 3.83 -12.85
C SER A 94 19.70 4.87 -13.96
N ASP A 95 20.39 4.64 -15.07
CA ASP A 95 20.23 5.50 -16.25
C ASP A 95 18.93 5.08 -16.99
N PRO A 96 17.94 5.97 -17.23
CA PRO A 96 17.93 7.41 -16.98
C PRO A 96 17.29 7.88 -15.65
N ASP A 97 16.65 7.01 -14.87
CA ASP A 97 15.93 7.38 -13.63
C ASP A 97 16.42 6.62 -12.37
N ILE A 98 15.61 5.67 -11.87
CA ILE A 98 15.88 4.85 -10.70
C ILE A 98 15.53 3.41 -11.03
N TRP A 99 16.11 2.47 -10.30
CA TRP A 99 15.64 1.09 -10.25
C TRP A 99 15.20 0.76 -8.83
N LEU A 100 14.27 -0.19 -8.70
CA LEU A 100 13.74 -0.64 -7.43
C LEU A 100 14.00 -2.14 -7.23
N SER A 101 14.28 -2.51 -5.97
CA SER A 101 14.10 -3.88 -5.49
C SER A 101 12.89 -3.91 -4.58
N VAL A 102 11.86 -4.63 -5.02
CA VAL A 102 10.52 -4.63 -4.42
C VAL A 102 10.20 -5.99 -3.82
N SER A 103 9.56 -5.98 -2.67
CA SER A 103 9.00 -7.16 -2.02
C SER A 103 7.60 -6.84 -1.50
N GLY A 104 6.80 -7.88 -1.30
CA GLY A 104 5.38 -7.78 -0.97
C GLY A 104 4.54 -8.52 -2.01
N GLY A 105 3.37 -7.98 -2.31
CA GLY A 105 2.48 -8.49 -3.34
C GLY A 105 1.00 -8.30 -2.95
N PRO A 106 0.07 -8.78 -3.78
CA PRO A 106 0.28 -9.44 -5.07
C PRO A 106 0.84 -8.49 -6.14
N PHE A 107 1.35 -9.05 -7.24
CA PHE A 107 1.85 -8.30 -8.40
C PHE A 107 0.87 -8.41 -9.57
N THR A 108 0.74 -7.33 -10.34
CA THR A 108 -0.06 -7.26 -11.57
C THR A 108 0.64 -6.41 -12.62
N SER A 109 0.11 -6.38 -13.85
CA SER A 109 0.61 -5.56 -14.95
C SER A 109 -0.52 -4.75 -15.57
N ILE A 110 -0.35 -3.44 -15.71
CA ILE A 110 -1.39 -2.51 -16.17
C ILE A 110 -0.84 -1.71 -17.34
N ASP A 111 -1.70 -1.39 -18.31
CA ASP A 111 -1.37 -0.44 -19.37
C ASP A 111 -1.27 0.97 -18.76
N PRO A 112 -0.11 1.65 -18.85
CA PRO A 112 0.07 2.99 -18.28
C PRO A 112 -0.96 4.01 -18.77
N THR A 113 -1.55 3.81 -19.96
CA THR A 113 -2.57 4.71 -20.53
C THR A 113 -3.92 4.62 -19.83
N GLU A 114 -4.17 3.53 -19.09
CA GLU A 114 -5.36 3.34 -18.25
C GLU A 114 -5.22 3.99 -16.86
N MET A 115 -4.02 4.50 -16.53
CA MET A 115 -3.74 5.13 -15.24
C MET A 115 -4.11 6.61 -15.27
N LYS A 116 -4.89 7.05 -14.29
CA LYS A 116 -5.29 8.45 -14.15
C LYS A 116 -4.47 9.14 -13.08
N PHE A 117 -3.84 10.26 -13.42
CA PHE A 117 -3.16 11.08 -12.43
C PHE A 117 -4.19 11.69 -11.46
N ILE A 118 -3.99 11.52 -10.16
CA ILE A 118 -4.89 12.02 -9.10
C ILE A 118 -4.21 12.95 -8.10
N GLY A 119 -2.89 13.11 -8.17
CA GLY A 119 -2.18 14.08 -7.34
C GLY A 119 -0.74 13.71 -7.05
N TRP A 120 -0.18 14.31 -6.02
CA TRP A 120 1.18 14.09 -5.56
C TRP A 120 1.15 13.56 -4.13
N GLU A 121 2.07 12.67 -3.78
CA GLU A 121 2.23 12.17 -2.40
C GLU A 121 3.70 11.92 -2.06
N ASP A 122 4.00 11.73 -0.77
CA ASP A 122 5.32 11.30 -0.33
C ASP A 122 5.43 9.77 -0.41
N GLY A 123 6.32 9.29 -1.28
CA GLY A 123 6.71 7.90 -1.34
C GLY A 123 7.84 7.62 -0.35
N VAL A 124 7.68 6.57 0.47
CA VAL A 124 8.75 6.07 1.36
C VAL A 124 9.65 5.12 0.58
N PHE A 125 10.97 5.28 0.73
CA PHE A 125 12.01 4.46 0.11
C PHE A 125 13.10 4.09 1.12
N SER A 126 13.86 3.07 0.80
CA SER A 126 15.08 2.68 1.53
C SER A 126 16.27 2.56 0.58
N ALA A 127 17.46 2.93 1.04
CA ALA A 127 18.70 2.76 0.29
C ALA A 127 19.80 2.15 1.16
N TRP A 128 20.71 1.43 0.52
CA TRP A 128 21.93 0.93 1.15
C TRP A 128 23.05 1.92 0.90
N GLU A 129 23.92 2.12 1.89
CA GLU A 129 25.10 2.95 1.69
C GLU A 129 26.36 2.42 2.36
N HIS A 130 26.98 3.18 3.26
CA HIS A 130 28.40 3.01 3.61
C HIS A 130 28.66 1.65 4.29
N CYS A 131 27.63 1.10 4.94
CA CYS A 131 27.62 -0.23 5.56
C CYS A 131 27.23 -1.37 4.61
N GLY A 132 26.78 -1.08 3.39
CA GLY A 132 26.31 -2.06 2.41
C GLY A 132 25.06 -2.83 2.86
N PRO A 133 24.66 -3.87 2.10
CA PRO A 133 23.50 -4.69 2.42
C PRO A 133 23.74 -5.51 3.69
N CYS A 134 23.11 -5.10 4.80
CA CYS A 134 23.22 -5.78 6.09
C CYS A 134 21.96 -5.55 6.96
N ALA A 135 21.80 -6.36 8.00
CA ALA A 135 20.67 -6.23 8.93
C ALA A 135 20.67 -4.82 9.57
N ASN A 136 19.52 -4.15 9.49
CA ASN A 136 19.31 -2.77 9.94
C ASN A 136 20.28 -1.75 9.29
N GLY A 137 20.82 -2.04 8.10
CA GLY A 137 21.77 -1.19 7.39
C GLY A 137 21.17 -0.25 6.36
N SER A 138 19.85 -0.10 6.32
CA SER A 138 19.17 0.71 5.30
C SER A 138 18.77 2.06 5.84
N VAL A 139 19.01 3.12 5.07
CA VAL A 139 18.54 4.47 5.37
C VAL A 139 17.19 4.68 4.69
N ARG A 140 16.18 5.07 5.46
CA ARG A 140 14.82 5.37 5.02
C ARG A 140 14.63 6.87 4.81
N PHE A 141 13.96 7.23 3.73
CA PHE A 141 13.65 8.62 3.40
C PHE A 141 12.33 8.71 2.61
N MET A 142 11.87 9.94 2.38
CA MET A 142 10.66 10.24 1.60
C MET A 142 10.98 11.17 0.44
N ALA A 143 10.41 10.86 -0.72
CA ALA A 143 10.50 11.69 -1.92
C ALA A 143 9.09 11.91 -2.48
N LYS A 144 8.85 13.10 -3.03
CA LYS A 144 7.58 13.43 -3.67
C LYS A 144 7.44 12.65 -4.97
N VAL A 145 6.32 11.93 -5.12
CA VAL A 145 6.02 11.10 -6.28
C VAL A 145 4.62 11.37 -6.82
N ALA A 146 4.39 11.00 -8.07
CA ALA A 146 3.06 11.08 -8.64
C ALA A 146 2.17 9.97 -8.05
N LYS A 147 0.91 10.32 -7.85
CA LYS A 147 -0.14 9.42 -7.40
C LYS A 147 -1.11 9.20 -8.54
N TRP A 148 -1.32 7.93 -8.87
CA TRP A 148 -2.19 7.46 -9.93
C TRP A 148 -3.42 6.74 -9.37
N GLU A 149 -4.41 6.53 -10.22
CA GLU A 149 -5.59 5.75 -9.94
C GLU A 149 -5.79 4.74 -11.07
N TYR A 150 -6.11 3.51 -10.69
CA TYR A 150 -6.56 2.47 -11.58
C TYR A 150 -7.71 1.71 -10.93
N ILE A 151 -8.82 1.60 -11.65
CA ILE A 151 -9.98 0.80 -11.26
C ILE A 151 -10.16 -0.24 -12.34
N ALA A 152 -10.03 -1.51 -11.99
CA ALA A 152 -10.17 -2.60 -12.93
C ALA A 152 -11.58 -2.58 -13.55
N PRO A 153 -11.69 -2.76 -14.88
CA PRO A 153 -13.00 -2.83 -15.54
C PRO A 153 -13.75 -4.10 -15.14
N GLU A 154 -15.08 -4.08 -15.33
CA GLU A 154 -15.96 -5.24 -15.07
C GLU A 154 -15.85 -5.79 -13.64
N PRO A 155 -16.25 -5.01 -12.62
CA PRO A 155 -16.22 -5.45 -11.23
C PRO A 155 -17.20 -6.61 -11.00
N LEU A 156 -16.77 -7.61 -10.24
CA LEU A 156 -17.56 -8.82 -9.97
C LEU A 156 -18.73 -8.58 -9.00
N TYR A 157 -18.62 -7.56 -8.16
CA TYR A 157 -19.59 -7.30 -7.09
C TYR A 157 -20.16 -5.88 -7.16
N GLY A 158 -20.28 -5.29 -8.36
CA GLY A 158 -20.78 -3.93 -8.51
C GLY A 158 -19.83 -2.89 -7.90
N ASP A 159 -20.37 -1.85 -7.28
CA ASP A 159 -19.60 -0.68 -6.81
C ASP A 159 -18.94 -0.86 -5.43
N PHE A 160 -18.96 -2.08 -4.88
CA PHE A 160 -18.36 -2.33 -3.56
C PHE A 160 -16.83 -2.35 -3.62
N THR A 161 -16.19 -1.62 -2.71
CA THR A 161 -14.73 -1.66 -2.53
C THR A 161 -14.33 -1.79 -1.06
N THR A 162 -13.21 -2.45 -0.78
CA THR A 162 -12.69 -2.57 0.60
C THR A 162 -12.13 -1.27 1.17
N GLU A 163 -12.15 -0.17 0.39
CA GLU A 163 -11.88 1.16 0.92
C GLU A 163 -12.94 1.56 1.96
N THR A 164 -14.21 1.31 1.66
CA THR A 164 -15.35 1.78 2.44
C THR A 164 -16.18 0.65 3.04
N TRP A 165 -16.20 -0.51 2.38
CA TRP A 165 -16.98 -1.67 2.80
C TRP A 165 -16.13 -2.76 3.42
N ARG A 166 -16.75 -3.63 4.22
CA ARG A 166 -16.12 -4.87 4.67
C ARG A 166 -16.51 -6.00 3.73
N LYS A 167 -15.51 -6.68 3.19
CA LYS A 167 -15.66 -7.89 2.38
C LYS A 167 -15.42 -9.14 3.24
N LEU A 168 -16.28 -10.15 3.11
CA LEU A 168 -16.13 -11.45 3.76
C LEU A 168 -16.32 -12.57 2.75
N TYR A 169 -15.39 -13.53 2.74
CA TYR A 169 -15.58 -14.82 2.07
C TYR A 169 -16.24 -15.79 3.05
N ILE A 170 -17.40 -16.33 2.68
CA ILE A 170 -18.15 -17.30 3.47
C ILE A 170 -18.15 -18.64 2.75
N ARG A 171 -17.55 -19.64 3.38
CA ARG A 171 -17.68 -21.03 2.95
C ARG A 171 -19.00 -21.61 3.46
N ILE A 172 -19.75 -22.25 2.56
CA ILE A 172 -20.93 -23.04 2.91
C ILE A 172 -20.45 -24.45 3.27
N ASN A 173 -20.88 -24.93 4.43
CA ASN A 173 -20.64 -26.28 4.90
C ASN A 173 -21.93 -27.09 4.85
N GLU A 174 -21.94 -28.10 3.99
CA GLU A 174 -23.10 -28.99 3.80
C GLU A 174 -23.08 -30.22 4.72
N ASN A 175 -22.03 -30.41 5.52
CA ASN A 175 -21.98 -31.50 6.48
C ASN A 175 -23.03 -31.28 7.58
N PRO A 176 -24.06 -32.15 7.71
CA PRO A 176 -25.11 -32.00 8.71
C PRO A 176 -24.61 -32.10 10.15
N GLU A 177 -23.45 -32.73 10.38
CA GLU A 177 -22.81 -32.84 11.70
C GLU A 177 -22.01 -31.58 12.06
N SER A 178 -21.88 -30.61 11.14
CA SER A 178 -21.15 -29.39 11.44
C SER A 178 -21.95 -28.47 12.35
N ARG A 179 -21.26 -27.92 13.37
CA ARG A 179 -21.83 -26.91 14.26
C ARG A 179 -22.22 -25.61 13.55
N TYR A 180 -21.57 -25.30 12.42
CA TYR A 180 -21.77 -24.06 11.68
C TYR A 180 -21.93 -24.34 10.19
N ARG A 181 -23.05 -23.90 9.62
CA ARG A 181 -23.32 -23.99 8.18
C ARG A 181 -22.51 -22.97 7.37
N TYR A 182 -22.24 -21.79 7.91
CA TYR A 182 -21.51 -20.74 7.22
C TYR A 182 -20.26 -20.37 8.00
N VAL A 183 -19.10 -20.44 7.36
CA VAL A 183 -17.81 -20.20 8.02
C VAL A 183 -17.04 -19.11 7.26
N ALA A 184 -16.65 -18.07 7.98
CA ALA A 184 -15.82 -16.98 7.49
C ALA A 184 -14.51 -16.90 8.28
N ASN A 185 -13.56 -16.10 7.80
CA ASN A 185 -12.45 -15.71 8.64
C ASN A 185 -12.93 -14.82 9.80
N GLY A 186 -12.77 -15.30 11.05
CA GLY A 186 -13.12 -14.58 12.26
C GLY A 186 -14.61 -14.54 12.64
N THR A 187 -15.49 -15.21 11.91
CA THR A 187 -16.90 -15.37 12.30
C THR A 187 -17.50 -16.65 11.69
N ALA A 188 -18.57 -17.17 12.28
CA ALA A 188 -19.31 -18.31 11.76
C ALA A 188 -20.78 -18.21 12.16
N PHE A 189 -21.67 -18.72 11.30
CA PHE A 189 -23.12 -18.71 11.53
C PHE A 189 -23.64 -20.14 11.58
N ARG A 190 -24.46 -20.43 12.59
CA ARG A 190 -24.96 -21.79 12.85
C ARG A 190 -25.81 -22.30 11.69
N ASP A 191 -26.74 -21.46 11.26
CA ASP A 191 -27.83 -21.79 10.35
C ASP A 191 -28.24 -20.55 9.54
N ASP A 192 -29.26 -20.71 8.69
CA ASP A 192 -29.78 -19.64 7.83
C ASP A 192 -30.35 -18.47 8.66
N ALA A 193 -30.96 -18.73 9.82
CA ALA A 193 -31.55 -17.70 10.66
C ALA A 193 -30.49 -16.82 11.35
N ASP A 194 -29.39 -17.43 11.79
CA ASP A 194 -28.22 -16.70 12.31
C ASP A 194 -27.60 -15.83 11.21
N PHE A 195 -27.46 -16.38 10.01
CA PHE A 195 -26.91 -15.68 8.86
C PHE A 195 -27.81 -14.53 8.36
N ASP A 196 -29.14 -14.73 8.31
CA ASP A 196 -30.12 -13.71 7.96
C ASP A 196 -30.12 -12.54 8.93
N ARG A 197 -29.98 -12.81 10.23
CA ARG A 197 -29.84 -11.76 11.24
C ARG A 197 -28.58 -10.93 11.02
N PHE A 198 -27.45 -11.56 10.69
CA PHE A 198 -26.22 -10.85 10.35
C PHE A 198 -26.43 -9.94 9.13
N LYS A 199 -27.02 -10.47 8.05
CA LYS A 199 -27.27 -9.68 6.83
C LYS A 199 -28.11 -8.45 7.11
N LYS A 200 -29.15 -8.58 7.94
CA LYS A 200 -30.00 -7.45 8.34
C LYS A 200 -29.25 -6.41 9.18
N ASN A 201 -28.50 -6.86 10.19
CA ASN A 201 -27.84 -5.97 11.14
C ASN A 201 -26.70 -5.15 10.52
N TYR A 202 -26.05 -5.68 9.48
CA TYR A 202 -24.90 -5.05 8.83
C TYR A 202 -25.21 -4.60 7.39
N GLU A 203 -26.49 -4.52 7.03
CA GLU A 203 -26.96 -4.11 5.68
C GLU A 203 -26.22 -4.85 4.56
N ALA A 204 -26.06 -6.17 4.74
CA ALA A 204 -25.14 -6.94 3.92
C ALA A 204 -25.76 -7.30 2.57
N THR A 205 -24.97 -7.15 1.52
CA THR A 205 -25.25 -7.66 0.17
C THR A 205 -24.43 -8.92 -0.06
N VAL A 206 -25.08 -9.96 -0.60
CA VAL A 206 -24.49 -11.30 -0.77
C VAL A 206 -24.42 -11.64 -2.26
N PHE A 207 -23.27 -12.14 -2.68
CA PHE A 207 -22.98 -12.59 -4.03
C PHE A 207 -22.57 -14.06 -4.01
N ASN A 208 -22.98 -14.81 -5.02
CA ASN A 208 -22.47 -16.16 -5.26
C ASN A 208 -21.09 -16.05 -5.92
N HIS A 209 -20.07 -16.64 -5.30
CA HIS A 209 -18.72 -16.69 -5.87
C HIS A 209 -18.42 -18.07 -6.46
N SER A 210 -18.86 -19.13 -5.80
CA SER A 210 -18.86 -20.50 -6.33
C SER A 210 -19.98 -21.31 -5.67
N GLU A 211 -20.13 -22.60 -6.04
CA GLU A 211 -21.16 -23.48 -5.47
C GLU A 211 -21.09 -23.58 -3.94
N SER A 212 -19.90 -23.51 -3.34
CA SER A 212 -19.69 -23.62 -1.90
C SER A 212 -19.17 -22.34 -1.25
N MET A 213 -19.18 -21.21 -1.95
CA MET A 213 -18.63 -19.95 -1.43
C MET A 213 -19.46 -18.74 -1.82
N LEU A 214 -19.75 -17.90 -0.82
CA LEU A 214 -20.39 -16.61 -0.98
C LEU A 214 -19.37 -15.50 -0.70
N VAL A 215 -19.55 -14.36 -1.37
CA VAL A 215 -18.89 -13.11 -1.02
C VAL A 215 -19.92 -12.16 -0.46
N ILE A 216 -19.60 -11.55 0.67
CA ILE A 216 -20.47 -10.61 1.36
C ILE A 216 -19.81 -9.27 1.46
N TRP A 217 -20.57 -8.25 1.11
CA TRP A 217 -20.25 -6.85 1.34
C TRP A 217 -21.18 -6.32 2.42
N CYS A 218 -20.63 -5.82 3.52
CA CYS A 218 -21.41 -5.31 4.63
C CYS A 218 -20.82 -4.03 5.19
N PHE A 219 -21.63 -3.27 5.91
CA PHE A 219 -21.19 -2.02 6.51
C PHE A 219 -20.01 -2.27 7.45
N ARG A 220 -18.96 -1.47 7.29
CA ARG A 220 -17.79 -1.50 8.17
C ARG A 220 -18.13 -0.68 9.40
N GLU A 221 -18.36 -1.34 10.53
CA GLU A 221 -18.36 -0.63 11.81
C GLU A 221 -16.96 -0.01 11.97
N ARG A 222 -16.88 1.31 11.85
CA ARG A 222 -15.67 2.04 12.22
C ARG A 222 -15.56 1.90 13.73
N HIS A 223 -14.79 0.91 14.20
CA HIS A 223 -14.08 1.11 15.44
C HIS A 223 -13.19 2.33 15.21
N ILE A 224 -13.67 3.50 15.66
CA ILE A 224 -12.80 4.63 15.93
C ILE A 224 -11.92 4.13 17.09
N SER A 225 -10.82 3.45 16.76
CA SER A 225 -9.70 3.42 17.68
C SER A 225 -9.19 4.85 17.67
N THR A 226 -9.70 5.66 18.59
CA THR A 226 -9.06 6.89 18.99
C THR A 226 -7.74 6.47 19.63
N PHE A 227 -6.74 6.13 18.80
CA PHE A 227 -5.37 6.28 19.20
C PHE A 227 -5.19 7.79 19.32
N TYR A 228 -5.44 8.29 20.52
CA TYR A 228 -4.84 9.53 20.96
C TYR A 228 -3.36 9.39 20.63
N ARG A 229 -2.93 10.13 19.61
CA ARG A 229 -1.55 10.55 19.47
C ARG A 229 -1.28 11.26 20.79
N ILE A 230 -0.59 10.58 21.71
CA ILE A 230 0.00 11.24 22.86
C ILE A 230 1.02 12.18 22.24
N GLU A 231 0.59 13.42 22.01
CA GLU A 231 1.52 14.53 21.93
C GLU A 231 2.29 14.50 23.24
N LEU A 232 3.53 14.01 23.18
CA LEU A 232 4.48 14.16 24.25
C LEU A 232 4.61 15.67 24.47
N GLN A 233 4.07 16.15 25.59
CA GLN A 233 4.34 17.51 26.03
C GLN A 233 5.84 17.64 26.27
N PRO A 234 6.46 18.77 25.87
CA PRO A 234 7.88 18.98 26.07
C PRO A 234 8.16 19.01 27.57
N ILE A 235 9.07 18.14 28.02
CA ILE A 235 9.70 18.24 29.33
C ILE A 235 10.60 19.48 29.26
N THR A 236 10.15 20.58 29.85
CA THR A 236 11.01 21.70 30.19
C THR A 236 11.88 21.28 31.37
N TYR A 237 13.20 21.38 31.18
CA TYR A 237 14.21 21.28 32.24
C TYR A 237 14.02 22.36 33.30
#